data_AF-A0A2G6HAS4-F1
#
_entry.id   AF-A0A2G6HAS4-F1
#
_cell.length_a   1.000
_cell.length_b   1.000
_cell.length_c   1.000
_cell.angle_alpha   90.00
_cell.angle_beta   90.00
_cell.angle_gamma   90.00
#
_symmetry.space_group_name_H-M   'P 1'
#
loop_
_entity.id
_entity.type
_entity.pdbx_description
1 polymer ?
#
loop_
_entity_poly.entity_id
_entity_poly.type
_entity_poly.pdbx_seq_one_letter_code
_entity_poly.pdbx_strand_id
1 'polypeptide(L)'
;MSAEGVASVIEVPAARAFATSRWVWWISWLVLAVTLVARVPSLKELATARLAATGVADSVDNPQLVTMVVNIGVMLAVAIALGLYLLYQSLARVLERHLVSLSLQFGSVRTGLFFWVSALATLPPAVGAAIAGVVSWRSSSWYYVWTIVAAFIAVTLFWRPFVELALGKKVLMLAYCVAFALMGVLV
;
A
#
# COMPACT_ATOMS: atom_id res chain seq x y z
N MET A 1 -54.16 23.11 18.92
CA MET A 1 -52.69 23.28 18.83
C MET A 1 -52.11 21.93 18.42
N SER A 2 -51.80 21.77 17.14
CA SER A 2 -51.32 20.51 16.57
C SER A 2 -49.79 20.51 16.57
N ALA A 3 -49.18 19.48 17.17
CA ALA A 3 -47.75 19.23 17.12
C ALA A 3 -47.45 18.46 15.83
N GLU A 4 -47.25 19.18 14.72
CA GLU A 4 -46.72 18.59 13.51
C GLU A 4 -45.23 18.27 13.72
N GLY A 5 -44.97 17.00 14.03
CA GLY A 5 -43.66 16.40 14.02
C GLY A 5 -43.04 16.52 12.64
N VAL A 6 -42.10 17.45 12.50
CA VAL A 6 -41.18 17.52 11.37
C VAL A 6 -40.26 16.31 11.47
N ALA A 7 -40.68 15.20 10.89
CA ALA A 7 -39.80 14.09 10.58
C ALA A 7 -38.81 14.60 9.53
N SER A 8 -37.67 15.10 9.98
CA SER A 8 -36.52 15.36 9.11
C SER A 8 -36.12 14.03 8.51
N VAL A 9 -36.55 13.78 7.28
CA VAL A 9 -36.02 12.73 6.43
C VAL A 9 -34.54 13.04 6.30
N ILE A 10 -33.71 12.37 7.10
CA ILE A 10 -32.27 12.33 6.88
C ILE A 10 -32.14 11.59 5.56
N GLU A 11 -32.04 12.33 4.46
CA GLU A 11 -31.60 11.80 3.19
C GLU A 11 -30.20 11.23 3.44
N VAL A 12 -30.13 9.91 3.71
CA VAL A 12 -28.88 9.18 3.74
C VAL A 12 -28.34 9.30 2.31
N PRO A 13 -27.26 10.07 2.07
CA PRO A 13 -26.78 10.30 0.73
C PRO A 13 -26.51 8.93 0.11
N ALA A 14 -27.19 8.64 -1.00
CA ALA A 14 -27.10 7.37 -1.70
C ALA A 14 -25.63 6.92 -1.74
N ALA A 15 -25.36 5.74 -1.18
CA ALA A 15 -24.01 5.22 -0.99
C ALA A 15 -23.20 5.36 -2.28
N ARG A 16 -22.29 6.35 -2.33
CA ARG A 16 -21.45 6.56 -3.51
C ARG A 16 -20.72 5.27 -3.84
N ALA A 17 -20.84 4.84 -5.09
CA ALA A 17 -20.18 3.64 -5.59
C ALA A 17 -18.66 3.76 -5.42
N PHE A 18 -17.99 2.65 -5.14
CA PHE A 18 -16.54 2.63 -5.02
C PHE A 18 -15.87 3.04 -6.33
N ALA A 19 -14.90 3.95 -6.26
CA ALA A 19 -14.15 4.42 -7.42
C ALA A 19 -13.26 3.30 -8.01
N THR A 20 -12.76 2.40 -7.17
CA THR A 20 -11.96 1.25 -7.58
C THR A 20 -12.77 -0.05 -7.65
N SER A 21 -12.68 -0.77 -8.76
CA SER A 21 -13.32 -2.07 -8.95
C SER A 21 -12.76 -3.13 -7.98
N ARG A 22 -13.65 -4.00 -7.46
CA ARG A 22 -13.28 -5.07 -6.53
C ARG A 22 -12.23 -6.02 -7.11
N TRP A 23 -12.28 -6.28 -8.41
CA TRP A 23 -11.33 -7.16 -9.10
C TRP A 23 -9.92 -6.58 -9.13
N VAL A 24 -9.78 -5.30 -9.45
CA VAL A 24 -8.47 -4.63 -9.49
C VAL A 24 -7.83 -4.64 -8.11
N TRP A 25 -8.63 -4.39 -7.08
CA TRP A 25 -8.20 -4.46 -5.69
C TRP A 25 -7.64 -5.85 -5.36
N TRP A 26 -8.39 -6.92 -5.63
CA TRP A 26 -7.93 -8.29 -5.38
C TRP A 26 -6.69 -8.68 -6.18
N ILE A 27 -6.63 -8.32 -7.47
CA ILE A 27 -5.47 -8.61 -8.31
C ILE A 27 -4.22 -7.91 -7.76
N SER A 28 -4.32 -6.62 -7.43
CA SER A 28 -3.18 -5.89 -6.88
C SER A 28 -2.71 -6.43 -5.54
N TRP A 29 -3.63 -6.91 -4.70
CA TRP A 29 -3.29 -7.60 -3.46
C TRP A 29 -2.56 -8.91 -3.74
N LEU A 30 -3.08 -9.73 -4.67
CA LEU A 30 -2.50 -11.01 -5.03
C LEU A 30 -1.10 -10.84 -5.64
N VAL A 31 -0.91 -9.87 -6.53
CA VAL A 31 0.41 -9.55 -7.09
C VAL A 31 1.40 -9.18 -6.00
N LEU A 32 0.98 -8.35 -5.03
CA LEU A 32 1.84 -7.95 -3.92
C LEU A 32 2.15 -9.13 -2.98
N ALA A 33 1.19 -10.01 -2.74
CA ALA A 33 1.39 -11.23 -1.97
C ALA A 33 2.39 -12.17 -2.63
N VAL A 34 2.24 -12.42 -3.92
CA VAL A 34 3.18 -13.25 -4.68
C VAL A 34 4.59 -12.65 -4.64
N THR A 35 4.73 -11.34 -4.82
CA THR A 35 6.05 -10.68 -4.74
C THR A 35 6.66 -10.73 -3.35
N LEU A 36 5.87 -10.58 -2.28
CA LEU A 36 6.39 -10.73 -0.92
C LEU A 36 6.82 -12.17 -0.62
N VAL A 37 6.03 -13.17 -1.05
CA VAL A 37 6.38 -14.58 -0.89
C VAL A 37 7.64 -14.94 -1.68
N ALA A 38 7.79 -14.41 -2.89
CA ALA A 38 9.00 -14.60 -3.70
C ALA A 38 10.27 -14.07 -3.01
N ARG A 39 10.15 -13.14 -2.05
CA ARG A 39 11.27 -12.55 -1.30
C ARG A 39 11.62 -13.30 -0.01
N VAL A 40 10.86 -14.32 0.35
CA VAL A 40 11.12 -15.15 1.55
C VAL A 40 12.55 -15.70 1.58
N PRO A 41 13.14 -16.23 0.48
CA PRO A 41 14.52 -16.73 0.50
C PRO A 41 15.52 -15.64 0.90
N SER A 42 15.48 -14.48 0.25
CA SER A 42 16.37 -13.34 0.56
C SER A 42 16.17 -12.82 1.99
N LEU A 43 14.93 -12.82 2.49
CA LEU A 43 14.64 -12.44 3.88
C LEU A 43 15.25 -13.44 4.88
N LYS A 44 15.21 -14.73 4.57
CA LYS A 44 15.85 -15.76 5.41
C LYS A 44 17.37 -15.58 5.45
N GLU A 45 17.99 -15.35 4.30
CA GLU A 45 19.44 -15.09 4.21
C GLU A 45 19.86 -13.85 5.03
N LEU A 46 19.07 -12.78 5.00
CA LEU A 46 19.34 -11.61 5.82
C LEU A 46 19.16 -11.90 7.30
N ALA A 47 18.08 -12.59 7.67
CA ALA A 47 17.80 -12.92 9.06
C ALA A 47 18.90 -13.82 9.66
N THR A 48 19.35 -14.84 8.92
CA THR A 48 20.47 -15.70 9.35
C THR A 48 21.77 -14.91 9.46
N ALA A 49 22.10 -14.06 8.47
CA ALA A 49 23.29 -13.22 8.53
C ALA A 49 23.27 -12.26 9.73
N ARG A 50 22.11 -11.67 10.05
CA ARG A 50 21.95 -10.79 11.21
C ARG A 50 22.05 -11.54 12.54
N LEU A 51 21.48 -12.74 12.63
CA LEU A 51 21.60 -13.60 13.81
C LEU A 51 23.03 -14.08 14.06
N ALA A 52 23.78 -14.39 13.00
CA ALA A 52 25.20 -14.71 13.12
C ALA A 52 26.01 -13.50 13.62
N ALA A 53 25.72 -12.30 13.13
CA ALA A 53 26.41 -11.09 13.54
C ALA A 53 26.18 -10.68 15.01
N THR A 54 25.09 -11.14 15.64
CA THR A 54 24.80 -10.84 17.05
C THR A 54 25.38 -11.85 18.04
N GLY A 55 26.03 -12.92 17.58
CA GLY A 55 26.60 -13.98 18.43
C GLY A 55 25.58 -14.82 19.20
N VAL A 56 24.28 -14.53 19.05
CA VAL A 56 23.19 -15.26 19.72
C VAL A 56 23.07 -16.69 19.15
N ALA A 57 23.40 -16.87 17.87
CA ALA A 57 23.41 -18.19 17.24
C ALA A 57 24.40 -19.16 17.89
N ASP A 58 25.55 -18.65 18.39
CA ASP A 58 26.59 -19.47 19.03
C ASP A 58 26.22 -19.88 20.46
N SER A 59 25.24 -19.20 21.06
CA SER A 59 24.72 -19.52 22.41
C SER A 59 23.63 -20.59 22.42
N VAL A 60 23.20 -21.07 21.25
CA VAL A 60 22.12 -22.05 21.10
C VAL A 60 22.67 -23.34 20.49
N ASP A 61 22.77 -24.40 21.30
CA ASP A 61 23.31 -25.71 20.87
C ASP A 61 22.49 -26.43 19.78
N ASN A 62 21.27 -25.95 19.48
CA ASN A 62 20.34 -26.62 18.56
C ASN A 62 20.13 -25.80 17.25
N PRO A 63 20.75 -26.19 16.12
CA PRO A 63 20.61 -25.47 14.85
C PRO A 63 19.19 -25.54 14.25
N GLN A 64 18.42 -26.56 14.63
CA GLN A 64 17.01 -26.69 14.25
C GLN A 64 16.15 -25.58 14.87
N LEU A 65 16.43 -25.18 16.11
CA LEU A 65 15.71 -24.08 16.77
C LEU A 65 15.99 -22.76 16.09
N VAL A 66 17.25 -22.48 15.72
CA VAL A 66 17.63 -21.26 14.99
C VAL A 66 16.88 -21.17 13.66
N THR A 67 16.84 -22.28 12.91
CA THR A 67 16.12 -22.34 11.63
C THR A 67 14.61 -22.13 11.80
N MET A 68 14.01 -22.73 12.84
CA MET A 68 12.59 -22.56 13.15
C MET A 68 12.26 -21.11 13.52
N VAL A 69 13.08 -20.47 14.36
CA VAL A 69 12.91 -19.06 14.75
C VAL A 69 13.02 -18.14 13.54
N VAL A 70 14.00 -18.35 12.66
CA VAL A 70 14.13 -17.58 11.41
C VAL A 70 12.90 -17.75 10.53
N ASN A 71 12.43 -18.98 10.34
CA ASN A 71 11.25 -19.25 9.52
C ASN A 71 10.00 -18.56 10.06
N ILE A 72 9.76 -18.66 11.37
CA ILE A 72 8.62 -18.01 12.04
C ILE A 72 8.74 -16.48 11.93
N GLY A 73 9.92 -15.92 12.19
CA GLY A 73 10.17 -14.49 12.10
C GLY A 73 9.92 -13.94 10.70
N VAL A 74 10.41 -14.63 9.66
CA VAL A 74 10.18 -14.25 8.26
C VAL A 74 8.71 -14.39 7.88
N MET A 75 8.03 -15.47 8.26
CA MET A 75 6.59 -15.64 8.02
C MET A 75 5.77 -14.53 8.69
N LEU A 76 6.09 -14.18 9.94
CA LEU A 76 5.41 -13.11 10.67
C LEU A 76 5.66 -11.76 10.01
N ALA A 77 6.89 -11.46 9.59
CA ALA A 77 7.20 -10.22 8.87
C ALA A 77 6.41 -10.10 7.55
N VAL A 78 6.32 -11.18 6.77
CA VAL A 78 5.52 -11.21 5.54
C VAL A 78 4.03 -11.03 5.84
N ALA A 79 3.51 -11.70 6.87
CA ALA A 79 2.10 -11.59 7.27
C ALA A 79 1.75 -10.16 7.73
N ILE A 80 2.62 -9.53 8.52
CA ILE A 80 2.45 -8.14 8.96
C ILE A 80 2.49 -7.19 7.75
N ALA A 81 3.45 -7.34 6.85
CA ALA A 81 3.55 -6.51 5.64
C ALA A 81 2.29 -6.64 4.77
N LEU A 82 1.76 -7.85 4.60
CA LEU A 82 0.51 -8.10 3.88
C LEU A 82 -0.71 -7.48 4.57
N GLY A 83 -0.80 -7.61 5.89
CA GLY A 83 -1.88 -7.03 6.70
C GLY A 83 -1.88 -5.50 6.62
N LEU A 84 -0.70 -4.88 6.74
CA LEU A 84 -0.53 -3.43 6.57
C LEU A 84 -0.97 -3.00 5.16
N TYR A 85 -0.54 -3.72 4.13
CA TYR A 85 -0.95 -3.39 2.76
C TYR A 85 -2.46 -3.48 2.54
N LEU A 86 -3.11 -4.52 3.07
CA LEU A 86 -4.58 -4.64 3.06
C LEU A 86 -5.26 -3.46 3.73
N LEU A 87 -4.76 -3.07 4.90
CA LEU A 87 -5.28 -1.95 5.66
C LEU A 87 -5.13 -0.65 4.87
N TYR A 88 -3.98 -0.44 4.21
CA TYR A 88 -3.75 0.74 3.38
C TYR A 88 -4.64 0.78 2.13
N GLN A 89 -4.77 -0.32 1.40
CA GLN A 89 -5.69 -0.34 0.26
C GLN A 89 -7.14 -0.14 0.69
N SER A 90 -7.52 -0.67 1.85
CA SER A 90 -8.85 -0.47 2.42
C SER A 90 -9.06 0.99 2.80
N LEU A 91 -8.07 1.64 3.42
CA LEU A 91 -8.09 3.06 3.76
C LEU A 91 -8.17 3.92 2.50
N ALA A 92 -7.36 3.64 1.47
CA ALA A 92 -7.42 4.32 0.18
C ALA A 92 -8.84 4.25 -0.40
N ARG A 93 -9.47 3.08 -0.36
CA ARG A 93 -10.84 2.87 -0.83
C ARG A 93 -11.89 3.63 -0.01
N VAL A 94 -11.70 3.75 1.30
CA VAL A 94 -12.55 4.57 2.19
C VAL A 94 -12.37 6.06 1.86
N LEU A 95 -11.13 6.53 1.72
CA LEU A 95 -10.82 7.92 1.36
C LEU A 95 -11.39 8.30 -0.03
N GLU A 96 -11.33 7.40 -1.00
CA GLU A 96 -11.97 7.57 -2.32
C GLU A 96 -13.49 7.75 -2.22
N ARG A 97 -14.14 7.02 -1.31
CA ARG A 97 -15.60 7.10 -1.14
C ARG A 97 -16.03 8.40 -0.45
N HIS A 98 -15.28 8.84 0.56
CA HIS A 98 -15.68 9.95 1.43
C HIS A 98 -15.14 11.31 1.00
N LEU A 99 -13.92 11.38 0.46
CA LEU A 99 -13.23 12.66 0.26
C LEU A 99 -13.15 13.05 -1.21
N VAL A 100 -12.70 12.12 -2.06
CA VAL A 100 -12.38 12.39 -3.47
C VAL A 100 -12.82 11.22 -4.33
N SER A 101 -14.03 11.32 -4.90
CA SER A 101 -14.57 10.34 -5.85
C SER A 101 -14.02 10.57 -7.26
N LEU A 102 -12.70 10.68 -7.38
CA LEU A 102 -12.02 10.72 -8.67
C LEU A 102 -11.73 9.29 -9.11
N SER A 103 -12.37 8.88 -10.20
CA SER A 103 -12.11 7.60 -10.85
C SER A 103 -11.67 7.81 -12.28
N LEU A 104 -10.61 7.13 -12.69
CA LEU A 104 -10.31 6.87 -14.08
C LEU A 104 -11.04 5.60 -14.51
N GLN A 105 -11.73 5.67 -15.64
CA GLN A 105 -12.40 4.52 -16.25
C GLN A 105 -11.62 4.07 -17.48
N PHE A 106 -11.12 2.85 -17.44
CA PHE A 106 -10.48 2.16 -18.55
C PHE A 106 -11.39 1.02 -19.00
N GLY A 107 -12.27 1.29 -19.97
CA GLY A 107 -13.30 0.33 -20.41
C GLY A 107 -14.30 -0.01 -19.29
N SER A 108 -14.38 -1.28 -18.90
CA SER A 108 -15.24 -1.76 -17.80
C SER A 108 -14.62 -1.59 -16.42
N VAL A 109 -13.33 -1.24 -16.36
CA VAL A 109 -12.55 -1.16 -15.12
C VAL A 109 -12.52 0.28 -14.62
N ARG A 110 -12.91 0.49 -13.37
CA ARG A 110 -12.74 1.79 -12.68
C ARG A 110 -11.64 1.68 -11.65
N THR A 111 -10.80 2.70 -11.61
CA THR A 111 -9.68 2.82 -10.69
C THR A 111 -9.65 4.22 -10.11
N GLY A 112 -9.56 4.33 -8.79
CA GLY A 112 -9.45 5.62 -8.13
C GLY A 112 -8.01 6.11 -8.04
N LEU A 113 -7.88 7.40 -7.76
CA LEU A 113 -6.59 8.07 -7.60
C LEU A 113 -5.75 7.48 -6.47
N PHE A 114 -6.35 7.29 -5.29
CA PHE A 114 -5.61 6.83 -4.11
C PHE A 114 -5.15 5.39 -4.28
N PHE A 115 -5.94 4.57 -4.99
CA PHE A 115 -5.51 3.26 -5.44
C PHE A 115 -4.23 3.35 -6.29
N TRP A 116 -4.19 4.18 -7.34
CA TRP A 116 -3.01 4.34 -8.19
C TRP A 116 -1.79 4.83 -7.43
N VAL A 117 -1.95 5.81 -6.54
CA VAL A 117 -0.84 6.30 -5.70
C VAL A 117 -0.30 5.17 -4.83
N SER A 118 -1.18 4.40 -4.16
CA SER A 118 -0.74 3.28 -3.34
C SER A 118 -0.06 2.19 -4.18
N ALA A 119 -0.64 1.82 -5.32
CA ALA A 119 -0.15 0.77 -6.20
C ALA A 119 1.20 1.13 -6.83
N LEU A 120 1.38 2.36 -7.32
CA LEU A 120 2.65 2.82 -7.89
C LEU A 120 3.75 2.98 -6.85
N ALA A 121 3.39 3.27 -5.60
CA ALA A 121 4.35 3.38 -4.52
C ALA A 121 4.77 2.02 -3.95
N THR A 122 3.91 0.99 -3.99
CA THR A 122 4.23 -0.33 -3.42
C THR A 122 4.62 -1.38 -4.44
N LEU A 123 3.89 -1.53 -5.55
CA LEU A 123 4.08 -2.64 -6.49
C LEU A 123 5.43 -2.60 -7.19
N PRO A 124 5.85 -1.50 -7.83
CA PRO A 124 7.13 -1.47 -8.54
C PRO A 124 8.30 -1.73 -7.59
N PRO A 125 8.43 -1.07 -6.42
CA PRO A 125 9.48 -1.40 -5.45
C PRO A 125 9.44 -2.86 -4.98
N ALA A 126 8.26 -3.44 -4.76
CA ALA A 126 8.14 -4.84 -4.37
C ALA A 126 8.58 -5.80 -5.50
N VAL A 127 8.15 -5.51 -6.73
CA VAL A 127 8.44 -6.32 -7.92
C VAL A 127 9.93 -6.29 -8.23
N GLY A 128 10.55 -5.13 -8.36
CA GLY A 128 11.98 -5.14 -8.69
C GLY A 128 12.87 -5.48 -7.50
N ALA A 129 12.42 -5.35 -6.24
CA ALA A 129 13.12 -5.98 -5.13
C ALA A 129 13.11 -7.51 -5.24
N ALA A 130 11.98 -8.09 -5.67
CA ALA A 130 11.88 -9.53 -5.92
C ALA A 130 12.74 -9.97 -7.10
N ILE A 131 12.73 -9.21 -8.22
CA ILE A 131 13.53 -9.53 -9.41
C ILE A 131 15.03 -9.40 -9.13
N ALA A 132 15.45 -8.35 -8.43
CA ALA A 132 16.85 -8.11 -8.10
C ALA A 132 17.35 -8.92 -6.89
N GLY A 133 16.49 -9.71 -6.25
CA GLY A 133 16.85 -10.54 -5.10
C GLY A 133 17.28 -9.75 -3.86
N VAL A 134 16.92 -8.47 -3.77
CA VAL A 134 17.34 -7.58 -2.67
C VAL A 134 16.26 -7.44 -1.60
N VAL A 135 16.72 -7.37 -0.36
CA VAL A 135 15.86 -7.27 0.83
C VAL A 135 15.24 -5.89 1.01
N SER A 136 15.82 -4.87 0.39
CA SER A 136 15.16 -3.57 0.27
C SER A 136 15.67 -2.87 -0.98
N TRP A 137 14.77 -2.50 -1.89
CA TRP A 137 15.15 -1.65 -3.01
C TRP A 137 15.40 -0.20 -2.56
N ARG A 138 15.02 0.16 -1.33
CA ARG A 138 15.20 1.51 -0.78
C ARG A 138 16.65 1.93 -0.63
N SER A 139 17.56 0.98 -0.39
CA SER A 139 18.99 1.29 -0.31
C SER A 139 19.56 1.72 -1.67
N SER A 140 18.84 1.47 -2.76
CA SER A 140 19.20 1.97 -4.08
C SER A 140 18.70 3.39 -4.27
N SER A 141 19.58 4.27 -4.76
CA SER A 141 19.21 5.62 -5.22
C SER A 141 18.05 5.61 -6.24
N TRP A 142 17.88 4.48 -6.95
CA TRP A 142 16.80 4.28 -7.91
C TRP A 142 15.41 4.33 -7.28
N TYR A 143 15.26 3.95 -6.01
CA TYR A 143 13.99 4.05 -5.30
C TYR A 143 13.49 5.49 -5.21
N TYR A 144 14.37 6.44 -4.88
CA TYR A 144 14.00 7.86 -4.79
C TYR A 144 13.68 8.47 -6.15
N VAL A 145 14.39 8.04 -7.20
CA VAL A 145 14.03 8.42 -8.57
C VAL A 145 12.65 7.87 -8.92
N TRP A 146 12.37 6.61 -8.57
CA TRP A 146 11.05 5.99 -8.81
C TRP A 146 9.92 6.71 -8.06
N THR A 147 10.10 7.10 -6.80
CA THR A 147 9.04 7.79 -6.05
C THR A 147 8.68 9.14 -6.67
N ILE A 148 9.68 9.87 -7.18
CA ILE A 148 9.46 11.10 -7.95
C ILE A 148 8.68 10.80 -9.22
N VAL A 149 9.13 9.81 -10.01
CA VAL A 149 8.46 9.40 -11.25
C VAL A 149 7.02 8.96 -11.00
N ALA A 150 6.78 8.16 -9.97
CA ALA A 150 5.45 7.71 -9.56
C ALA A 150 4.52 8.88 -9.18
N ALA A 151 5.05 9.88 -8.46
CA ALA A 151 4.32 11.09 -8.14
C ALA A 151 3.95 11.88 -9.41
N PHE A 152 4.88 12.04 -10.35
CA PHE A 152 4.61 12.67 -11.65
C PHE A 152 3.56 11.90 -12.46
N ILE A 153 3.63 10.56 -12.51
CA ILE A 153 2.63 9.72 -13.17
C ILE A 153 1.25 9.91 -12.53
N ALA A 154 1.15 9.89 -11.21
CA ALA A 154 -0.12 10.09 -10.51
C ALA A 154 -0.71 11.49 -10.79
N VAL A 155 0.11 12.54 -10.75
CA VAL A 155 -0.34 13.91 -11.04
C VAL A 155 -0.77 14.05 -12.50
N THR A 156 -0.01 13.51 -13.44
CA THR A 156 -0.33 13.60 -14.88
C THR A 156 -1.60 12.83 -15.25
N LEU A 157 -1.77 11.62 -14.74
CA LEU A 157 -2.97 10.80 -14.96
C LEU A 157 -4.25 11.49 -14.43
N PHE A 158 -4.12 12.28 -13.37
CA PHE A 158 -5.25 12.95 -12.73
C PHE A 158 -5.24 14.47 -12.91
N TRP A 159 -4.44 15.03 -13.82
CA TRP A 159 -4.26 16.49 -13.93
C TRP A 159 -5.57 17.23 -14.18
N ARG A 160 -6.37 16.77 -15.15
CA ARG A 160 -7.68 17.37 -15.47
C ARG A 160 -8.62 17.37 -14.25
N PRO A 161 -8.91 16.21 -13.63
CA PRO A 161 -9.74 16.19 -12.43
C PRO A 161 -9.09 16.88 -11.21
N PHE A 162 -7.76 17.01 -11.18
CA PHE A 162 -7.04 17.71 -10.13
C PHE A 162 -7.30 19.22 -10.16
N VAL A 163 -7.28 19.84 -11.34
CA VAL A 163 -7.51 21.29 -11.49
C VAL A 163 -8.87 21.69 -10.95
N GLU A 164 -9.90 20.88 -11.20
CA GLU A 164 -11.30 21.13 -10.82
C GLU A 164 -11.61 20.90 -9.32
N LEU A 165 -10.67 20.35 -8.55
CA LEU A 165 -10.87 20.09 -7.12
C LEU A 165 -10.79 21.38 -6.27
N ALA A 166 -11.67 21.45 -5.27
CA ALA A 166 -11.61 22.43 -4.20
C ALA A 166 -10.28 22.34 -3.41
N LEU A 167 -9.79 23.49 -2.92
CA LEU A 167 -8.47 23.63 -2.28
C LEU A 167 -8.26 22.65 -1.10
N GLY A 168 -9.28 22.46 -0.26
CA GLY A 168 -9.19 21.53 0.89
C GLY A 168 -8.94 20.07 0.47
N LYS A 169 -9.47 19.64 -0.68
CA LYS A 169 -9.25 18.28 -1.20
C LYS A 169 -7.86 18.12 -1.79
N LYS A 170 -7.31 19.18 -2.41
CA LYS A 170 -5.93 19.21 -2.92
C LYS A 170 -4.92 19.06 -1.78
N VAL A 171 -5.12 19.78 -0.67
CA VAL A 171 -4.27 19.68 0.52
C VAL A 171 -4.30 18.28 1.11
N LEU A 172 -5.49 17.68 1.23
CA LEU A 172 -5.65 16.34 1.80
C LEU A 172 -5.01 15.26 0.91
N MET A 173 -5.14 15.40 -0.41
CA MET A 173 -4.45 14.54 -1.38
C MET A 173 -2.92 14.65 -1.24
N LEU A 174 -2.38 15.87 -1.16
CA LEU A 174 -0.95 16.10 -0.93
C LEU A 174 -0.49 15.49 0.40
N ALA A 175 -1.24 15.71 1.48
CA ALA A 175 -0.94 15.12 2.78
C ALA A 175 -0.93 13.59 2.74
N TYR A 176 -1.88 12.97 2.03
CA TYR A 176 -1.88 11.53 1.82
C TYR A 176 -0.66 11.06 1.02
N CYS A 177 -0.32 11.72 -0.09
CA CYS A 177 0.86 11.38 -0.88
C CYS A 177 2.15 11.49 -0.06
N VAL A 178 2.28 12.55 0.76
CA VAL A 178 3.44 12.73 1.65
C VAL A 178 3.46 11.66 2.73
N ALA A 179 2.34 11.39 3.39
CA ALA A 179 2.24 10.34 4.41
C ALA A 179 2.59 8.96 3.81
N PHE A 180 2.14 8.68 2.59
CA PHE A 180 2.43 7.42 1.91
C PHE A 180 3.91 7.32 1.50
N ALA A 181 4.50 8.41 1.00
CA ALA A 181 5.93 8.47 0.69
C ALA A 181 6.80 8.29 1.95
N LEU A 182 6.41 8.90 3.08
CA LEU A 182 7.07 8.74 4.38
C LEU A 182 6.85 7.35 4.99
N MET A 183 5.76 6.65 4.66
CA MET A 183 5.54 5.28 5.11
C MET A 183 6.32 4.25 4.29
N GLY A 184 6.56 4.51 3.00
CA GLY A 184 7.57 3.76 2.22
C GLY A 184 8.99 3.87 2.79
N VAL A 185 9.21 4.81 3.72
CA VAL A 185 10.44 5.00 4.51
C VAL A 185 10.37 4.25 5.86
N LEU A 186 9.25 3.64 6.24
CA LEU A 186 9.08 2.93 7.52
C LEU A 186 8.91 1.40 7.37
N VAL A 187 8.48 0.90 6.20
CA VAL A 187 8.41 -0.54 5.85
C VAL A 187 9.59 -0.92 4.97
#